data_AF-A0A964AEM5-F1
#
_entry.id   AF-A0A964AEM5-F1
#
_cell.length_a   1.000
_cell.length_b   1.000
_cell.length_c   1.000
_cell.angle_alpha   90.00
_cell.angle_beta   90.00
_cell.angle_gamma   90.00
#
_symmetry.space_group_name_H-M   'P 1'
#
loop_
_entity.id
_entity.type
_entity.pdbx_description
1 polymer ?
#
loop_
_entity_poly.entity_id
_entity_poly.type
_entity_poly.pdbx_seq_one_letter_code
_entity_poly.pdbx_strand_id
1 'polypeptide(L)'
;MIRKPALLFLALLISSPTAMAQQSRDRDGDGYSTRDGDCDDTDATVNPGATEYCDNVDNDCDGVIDESDAVDAVTWYADLDGDGYGDANNSVTTCAQPTGYVLDSTDCDDTNASIYPGASEIADGLDNDCDGQIDENTSSGGVDSDGDGYYGWIVNSDGTVTQGDDCDDSDPSVNPGATEVRDGIDNDCDGQIDEGGGTFGDVDGDGYTTSDGDCDDRDATVYPGAPELADGIDNDCDGLVDENTSNQGIDADGDGYYGWYVDANGNVTQGEDCDDNDPTVYPGAPEARDGVDNDCDGQVDEGSGQGLDTDGDGYDGWWFDARGNAYPGDDCNDSDPSVHPGAREDCNGVDDDCDNAVDEDFPDANGDGIPDCDQDPCDGLDNDGDGMVDEGHDNDRDGVTTCDGDCDDSDPSSNPNEREVLDGLDNDCDGGIDEGIQQGDDTGNPSPDDTGNPSGDDTGYGMGDGGLKPGGCTGSGTGMSYALLLPLLGLFRLRRRR
;
A
#
# COMPACT_ATOMS: atom_id res chain seq x y z
N MET A 1 166.63 13.51 -20.28
CA MET A 1 165.57 13.62 -19.25
C MET A 1 164.30 12.98 -19.79
N ILE A 2 163.78 11.99 -19.04
CA ILE A 2 162.35 11.60 -18.89
C ILE A 2 161.63 11.15 -20.19
N ARG A 3 161.72 9.87 -20.57
CA ARG A 3 160.84 8.69 -20.28
C ARG A 3 159.91 8.36 -21.48
N LYS A 4 160.19 7.20 -22.12
CA LYS A 4 159.30 6.39 -23.00
C LYS A 4 158.13 5.78 -22.16
N PRO A 5 157.26 4.90 -22.71
CA PRO A 5 156.32 5.00 -23.85
C PRO A 5 154.92 4.40 -23.49
N ALA A 6 153.94 4.39 -24.41
CA ALA A 6 153.05 3.22 -24.64
C ALA A 6 152.09 3.47 -25.82
N LEU A 7 152.03 2.48 -26.71
CA LEU A 7 151.08 2.30 -27.81
C LEU A 7 149.63 2.26 -27.32
N LEU A 8 148.70 2.80 -28.10
CA LEU A 8 147.43 2.11 -28.37
C LEU A 8 146.89 2.54 -29.74
N PHE A 9 146.85 1.58 -30.66
CA PHE A 9 146.11 1.67 -31.91
C PHE A 9 144.61 1.84 -31.59
N LEU A 10 143.98 2.90 -32.09
CA LEU A 10 142.52 2.93 -32.24
C LEU A 10 142.22 3.20 -33.71
N ALA A 11 141.91 2.12 -34.42
CA ALA A 11 141.31 2.17 -35.74
C ALA A 11 139.93 2.81 -35.61
N LEU A 12 139.81 4.07 -36.04
CA LEU A 12 138.51 4.72 -36.17
C LEU A 12 137.85 4.20 -37.44
N LEU A 13 137.03 3.16 -37.27
CA LEU A 13 136.06 2.70 -38.26
C LEU A 13 135.06 3.83 -38.49
N ILE A 14 135.28 4.62 -39.55
CA ILE A 14 134.19 5.38 -40.17
C ILE A 14 133.51 4.38 -41.10
N SER A 15 132.62 3.57 -40.51
CA SER A 15 131.73 2.71 -41.26
C SER A 15 130.75 3.57 -42.05
N SER A 16 130.72 3.32 -43.35
CA SER A 16 129.74 3.77 -44.34
C SER A 16 128.31 3.81 -43.80
N PRO A 17 127.47 4.77 -44.24
CA PRO A 17 126.03 4.64 -44.11
C PRO A 17 125.57 3.59 -45.12
N THR A 18 125.71 2.32 -44.75
CA THR A 18 124.99 1.25 -45.44
C THR A 18 123.61 1.18 -44.80
N ALA A 19 122.58 1.32 -45.64
CA ALA A 19 121.18 1.06 -45.37
C ALA A 19 120.41 2.09 -44.50
N MET A 20 120.19 3.29 -45.05
CA MET A 20 118.81 3.78 -45.09
C MET A 20 118.14 3.15 -46.31
N ALA A 21 117.77 1.88 -46.18
CA ALA A 21 116.73 1.27 -47.02
C ALA A 21 115.56 1.08 -46.06
N GLN A 22 114.64 2.06 -46.10
CA GLN A 22 113.28 2.05 -45.56
C GLN A 22 113.02 0.99 -44.47
N GLN A 23 113.13 1.38 -43.18
CA GLN A 23 112.06 0.97 -42.27
C GLN A 23 110.78 1.38 -42.98
N SER A 24 109.95 0.41 -43.34
CA SER A 24 108.58 0.69 -43.70
C SER A 24 108.05 1.61 -42.59
N ARG A 25 107.57 2.79 -42.97
CA ARG A 25 107.04 3.71 -41.99
C ARG A 25 105.73 3.06 -41.59
N ASP A 26 105.74 2.40 -40.45
CA ASP A 26 104.60 2.19 -39.57
C ASP A 26 104.31 3.56 -38.95
N ARG A 27 103.31 4.27 -39.48
CA ARG A 27 103.08 5.68 -39.18
C ARG A 27 102.06 5.89 -38.05
N ASP A 28 101.17 4.96 -37.81
CA ASP A 28 100.20 4.97 -36.71
C ASP A 28 100.64 4.15 -35.48
N GLY A 29 101.64 3.28 -35.62
CA GLY A 29 102.30 2.58 -34.53
C GLY A 29 101.62 1.29 -34.09
N ASP A 30 100.84 0.65 -34.94
CA ASP A 30 100.15 -0.62 -34.63
C ASP A 30 101.04 -1.88 -34.81
N GLY A 31 102.24 -1.70 -35.35
CA GLY A 31 103.22 -2.76 -35.58
C GLY A 31 103.16 -3.39 -36.97
N TYR A 32 102.28 -2.90 -37.84
CA TYR A 32 102.20 -3.24 -39.26
C TYR A 32 102.63 -2.03 -40.10
N SER A 33 102.83 -2.26 -41.39
CA SER A 33 103.17 -1.18 -42.31
C SER A 33 102.56 -1.48 -43.66
N THR A 34 102.47 -0.46 -44.53
CA THR A 34 102.04 -0.64 -45.94
C THR A 34 102.74 -1.77 -46.72
N ARG A 35 103.94 -2.21 -46.33
CA ARG A 35 104.62 -3.36 -46.95
C ARG A 35 104.29 -4.71 -46.31
N ASP A 36 103.90 -4.68 -45.05
CA ASP A 36 103.57 -5.85 -44.24
C ASP A 36 102.06 -6.17 -44.25
N GLY A 37 101.27 -5.39 -45.00
CA GLY A 37 99.86 -5.67 -45.29
C GLY A 37 98.88 -4.66 -44.69
N ASP A 38 99.34 -3.64 -43.99
CA ASP A 38 98.45 -2.59 -43.46
C ASP A 38 97.93 -1.70 -44.61
N CYS A 39 96.61 -1.56 -44.63
CA CYS A 39 95.82 -0.93 -45.67
C CYS A 39 95.47 0.55 -45.37
N ASP A 40 95.62 1.00 -44.12
CA ASP A 40 95.55 2.41 -43.71
C ASP A 40 96.60 2.76 -42.65
N ASP A 41 97.83 3.04 -43.12
CA ASP A 41 99.02 3.48 -42.35
C ASP A 41 98.84 4.88 -41.71
N THR A 42 97.61 5.28 -41.44
CA THR A 42 97.25 6.45 -40.63
C THR A 42 96.30 6.13 -39.48
N ASP A 43 95.81 4.90 -39.38
CA ASP A 43 94.87 4.44 -38.35
C ASP A 43 95.29 3.10 -37.73
N ALA A 44 95.72 3.15 -36.47
CA ALA A 44 96.21 1.98 -35.72
C ALA A 44 95.12 0.91 -35.44
N THR A 45 93.85 1.16 -35.77
CA THR A 45 92.78 0.16 -35.70
C THR A 45 92.57 -0.60 -37.00
N VAL A 46 93.31 -0.29 -38.07
CA VAL A 46 93.17 -0.88 -39.40
C VAL A 46 94.46 -1.61 -39.79
N ASN A 47 94.53 -2.92 -39.59
CA ASN A 47 95.70 -3.74 -39.86
C ASN A 47 95.40 -5.25 -39.93
N PRO A 48 96.31 -6.08 -40.50
CA PRO A 48 96.19 -7.55 -40.60
C PRO A 48 95.86 -8.36 -39.33
N GLY A 49 95.82 -7.75 -38.16
CA GLY A 49 95.45 -8.42 -36.90
C GLY A 49 94.32 -7.73 -36.14
N ALA A 50 93.66 -6.73 -36.74
CA ALA A 50 92.52 -6.07 -36.17
C ALA A 50 91.28 -6.98 -36.15
N THR A 51 90.26 -6.60 -35.39
CA THR A 51 88.94 -7.25 -35.43
C THR A 51 88.10 -6.51 -36.46
N GLU A 52 87.43 -7.26 -37.32
CA GLU A 52 86.52 -6.70 -38.33
C GLU A 52 85.19 -6.26 -37.70
N TYR A 53 84.70 -5.11 -38.15
CA TYR A 53 83.42 -4.51 -37.80
C TYR A 53 82.64 -4.10 -39.05
N CYS A 54 81.32 -4.08 -38.97
CA CYS A 54 80.43 -3.62 -40.04
C CYS A 54 80.39 -2.08 -40.14
N ASP A 55 81.52 -1.44 -40.41
CA ASP A 55 81.69 0.02 -40.43
C ASP A 55 82.06 0.62 -41.81
N ASN A 56 82.07 -0.20 -42.87
CA ASN A 56 82.51 0.10 -44.24
C ASN A 56 84.03 0.31 -44.38
N VAL A 57 84.81 -0.16 -43.42
CA VAL A 57 86.28 -0.20 -43.46
C VAL A 57 86.73 -1.65 -43.40
N ASP A 58 87.67 -2.03 -44.26
CA ASP A 58 88.42 -3.29 -44.16
C ASP A 58 89.37 -3.15 -42.96
N ASN A 59 88.90 -3.43 -41.74
CA ASN A 59 89.66 -3.20 -40.52
C ASN A 59 90.82 -4.18 -40.42
N ASP A 60 90.63 -5.42 -40.86
CA ASP A 60 91.66 -6.46 -40.78
C ASP A 60 92.53 -6.60 -42.04
N CYS A 61 92.34 -5.73 -43.04
CA CYS A 61 93.15 -5.61 -44.24
C CYS A 61 93.28 -6.92 -45.06
N ASP A 62 92.28 -7.80 -45.02
CA ASP A 62 92.28 -9.05 -45.76
C ASP A 62 91.85 -8.87 -47.24
N GLY A 63 91.30 -7.70 -47.56
CA GLY A 63 90.82 -7.29 -48.87
C GLY A 63 89.31 -7.41 -49.08
N VAL A 64 88.55 -7.76 -48.04
CA VAL A 64 87.09 -7.76 -48.01
C VAL A 64 86.63 -6.73 -47.00
N ILE A 65 85.68 -5.87 -47.40
CA ILE A 65 85.08 -4.88 -46.50
C ILE A 65 83.81 -5.51 -45.92
N ASP A 66 83.62 -5.42 -44.59
CA ASP A 66 82.38 -5.79 -43.89
C ASP A 66 81.97 -7.26 -44.15
N GLU A 67 82.87 -8.20 -43.88
CA GLU A 67 82.63 -9.62 -44.12
C GLU A 67 81.80 -10.34 -43.04
N SER A 68 81.45 -11.60 -43.30
CA SER A 68 80.48 -12.35 -42.49
C SER A 68 80.97 -12.74 -41.09
N ASP A 69 82.28 -12.67 -40.83
CA ASP A 69 82.91 -12.90 -39.53
C ASP A 69 83.26 -11.61 -38.77
N ALA A 70 82.83 -10.45 -39.29
CA ALA A 70 82.77 -9.22 -38.52
C ALA A 70 82.00 -9.44 -37.21
N VAL A 71 82.49 -8.87 -36.11
CA VAL A 71 82.01 -9.17 -34.76
C VAL A 71 80.57 -8.72 -34.51
N ASP A 72 80.09 -7.74 -35.28
CA ASP A 72 78.74 -7.19 -35.25
C ASP A 72 77.92 -7.53 -36.51
N ALA A 73 78.38 -8.49 -37.32
CA ALA A 73 77.57 -9.05 -38.40
C ALA A 73 76.30 -9.69 -37.84
N VAL A 74 75.18 -9.47 -38.53
CA VAL A 74 73.87 -9.96 -38.10
C VAL A 74 73.46 -11.14 -38.97
N THR A 75 72.78 -12.10 -38.38
CA THR A 75 72.15 -13.20 -39.11
C THR A 75 70.79 -12.76 -39.62
N TRP A 76 70.60 -12.88 -40.93
CA TRP A 76 69.35 -12.60 -41.63
C TRP A 76 68.72 -13.91 -42.09
N TYR A 77 67.39 -13.98 -42.10
CA TYR A 77 66.59 -15.15 -42.45
C TYR A 77 65.81 -14.88 -43.72
N ALA A 78 65.72 -15.85 -44.64
CA ALA A 78 65.01 -15.67 -45.90
C ALA A 78 63.52 -15.41 -45.62
N ASP A 79 62.94 -14.47 -46.36
CA ASP A 79 61.52 -14.09 -46.36
C ASP A 79 61.03 -14.20 -47.80
N LEU A 80 60.57 -15.40 -48.18
CA LEU A 80 60.31 -15.76 -49.57
C LEU A 80 58.91 -15.31 -50.03
N ASP A 81 57.95 -15.18 -49.13
CA ASP A 81 56.59 -14.72 -49.43
C ASP A 81 56.34 -13.24 -49.15
N GLY A 82 57.21 -12.58 -48.37
CA GLY A 82 57.24 -11.14 -48.15
C GLY A 82 56.33 -10.63 -47.02
N ASP A 83 56.00 -11.46 -46.02
CA ASP A 83 55.19 -11.04 -44.87
C ASP A 83 56.00 -10.37 -43.74
N GLY A 84 57.33 -10.47 -43.78
CA GLY A 84 58.25 -9.85 -42.83
C GLY A 84 58.79 -10.79 -41.75
N TYR A 85 58.36 -12.05 -41.75
CA TYR A 85 58.94 -13.14 -40.95
C TYR A 85 59.84 -13.99 -41.85
N GLY A 86 60.74 -14.78 -41.28
CA GLY A 86 61.68 -15.55 -42.08
C GLY A 86 62.00 -16.94 -41.55
N ASP A 87 62.45 -17.82 -42.47
CA ASP A 87 62.75 -19.22 -42.18
C ASP A 87 64.04 -19.38 -41.38
N ALA A 88 63.92 -19.88 -40.14
CA ALA A 88 65.06 -20.22 -39.28
C ALA A 88 66.07 -21.20 -39.91
N ASN A 89 65.64 -22.03 -40.87
CA ASN A 89 66.47 -23.00 -41.57
C ASN A 89 67.21 -22.42 -42.78
N ASN A 90 66.88 -21.21 -43.21
CA ASN A 90 67.49 -20.53 -44.35
C ASN A 90 68.02 -19.15 -43.95
N SER A 91 69.26 -19.12 -43.44
CA SER A 91 69.88 -17.89 -42.94
C SER A 91 71.25 -17.61 -43.57
N VAL A 92 71.61 -16.33 -43.56
CA VAL A 92 72.93 -15.83 -43.98
C VAL A 92 73.41 -14.76 -42.99
N THR A 93 74.68 -14.80 -42.62
CA THR A 93 75.30 -13.78 -41.75
C THR A 93 76.04 -12.76 -42.60
N THR A 94 75.66 -11.49 -42.48
CA THR A 94 76.29 -10.38 -43.20
C THR A 94 75.98 -9.05 -42.51
N CYS A 95 76.81 -8.05 -42.76
CA CYS A 95 76.65 -6.71 -42.22
C CYS A 95 75.42 -5.97 -42.77
N ALA A 96 75.06 -6.18 -44.05
CA ALA A 96 73.95 -5.50 -44.70
C ALA A 96 72.83 -6.48 -45.06
N GLN A 97 71.58 -6.11 -44.76
CA GLN A 97 70.39 -6.91 -45.09
C GLN A 97 70.39 -7.32 -46.58
N PRO A 98 70.49 -8.63 -46.88
CA PRO A 98 70.30 -9.11 -48.24
C PRO A 98 68.87 -8.87 -48.71
N THR A 99 68.68 -8.71 -50.02
CA THR A 99 67.33 -8.61 -50.59
C THR A 99 66.57 -9.93 -50.39
N GLY A 100 65.35 -9.87 -49.84
CA GLY A 100 64.52 -11.04 -49.54
C GLY A 100 64.91 -11.76 -48.25
N TYR A 101 65.54 -11.06 -47.30
CA TYR A 101 65.86 -11.57 -45.98
C TYR A 101 65.43 -10.56 -44.91
N VAL A 102 65.06 -11.03 -43.71
CA VAL A 102 64.62 -10.24 -42.54
C VAL A 102 65.38 -10.65 -41.27
N LEU A 103 65.22 -9.90 -40.18
CA LEU A 103 65.84 -10.24 -38.88
C LEU A 103 65.05 -11.28 -38.10
N ASP A 104 63.75 -11.36 -38.35
CA ASP A 104 62.87 -12.28 -37.67
C ASP A 104 63.04 -13.69 -38.24
N SER A 105 63.04 -14.70 -37.38
CA SER A 105 63.26 -16.10 -37.73
C SER A 105 62.10 -17.00 -37.32
N THR A 106 60.93 -16.42 -37.09
CA THR A 106 59.83 -17.10 -36.41
C THR A 106 58.77 -17.67 -37.36
N ASP A 107 58.99 -17.56 -38.67
CA ASP A 107 58.07 -18.09 -39.68
C ASP A 107 58.03 -19.63 -39.69
N CYS A 108 56.82 -20.19 -39.69
CA CYS A 108 56.58 -21.63 -39.78
C CYS A 108 56.28 -22.12 -41.22
N ASP A 109 55.90 -21.24 -42.16
CA ASP A 109 55.75 -21.53 -43.60
C ASP A 109 56.12 -20.32 -44.48
N ASP A 110 57.43 -20.13 -44.70
CA ASP A 110 58.07 -19.11 -45.57
C ASP A 110 57.65 -19.16 -47.06
N THR A 111 56.66 -19.99 -47.42
CA THR A 111 56.07 -20.01 -48.77
C THR A 111 54.68 -19.41 -48.83
N ASN A 112 54.11 -19.02 -47.69
CA ASN A 112 52.74 -18.53 -47.55
C ASN A 112 52.62 -17.35 -46.58
N ALA A 113 52.52 -16.14 -47.14
CA ALA A 113 52.41 -14.87 -46.41
C ALA A 113 51.15 -14.69 -45.50
N SER A 114 50.34 -15.73 -45.37
CA SER A 114 49.20 -15.78 -44.44
C SER A 114 49.48 -16.67 -43.22
N ILE A 115 50.65 -17.31 -43.16
CA ILE A 115 51.07 -18.22 -42.10
C ILE A 115 52.32 -17.62 -41.45
N TYR A 116 52.13 -16.95 -40.32
CA TYR A 116 53.19 -16.29 -39.58
C TYR A 116 52.80 -16.07 -38.13
N PRO A 117 53.78 -15.85 -37.23
CA PRO A 117 53.53 -15.58 -35.82
C PRO A 117 52.52 -14.48 -35.53
N GLY A 118 51.38 -14.89 -34.95
CA GLY A 118 50.26 -14.01 -34.62
C GLY A 118 49.35 -13.65 -35.80
N ALA A 119 49.40 -14.39 -36.90
CA ALA A 119 48.36 -14.36 -37.92
C ALA A 119 47.00 -14.74 -37.32
N SER A 120 45.92 -14.47 -38.04
CA SER A 120 44.60 -14.97 -37.64
C SER A 120 44.43 -16.38 -38.15
N GLU A 121 44.14 -17.30 -37.25
CA GLU A 121 43.72 -18.66 -37.59
C GLU A 121 42.48 -18.63 -38.49
N ILE A 122 42.43 -19.57 -39.44
CA ILE A 122 41.26 -19.91 -40.24
C ILE A 122 41.11 -21.44 -40.25
N ALA A 123 39.89 -21.95 -40.20
CA ALA A 123 39.61 -23.40 -40.09
C ALA A 123 39.94 -24.17 -41.40
N ASP A 124 41.23 -24.24 -41.75
CA ASP A 124 41.75 -24.89 -42.95
C ASP A 124 42.67 -26.08 -42.64
N GLY A 125 42.88 -26.38 -41.36
CA GLY A 125 43.70 -27.49 -40.88
C GLY A 125 45.20 -27.20 -40.87
N LEU A 126 45.59 -25.93 -40.99
CA LEU A 126 46.96 -25.43 -40.84
C LEU A 126 47.06 -24.64 -39.52
N ASP A 127 48.29 -24.50 -39.03
CA ASP A 127 48.65 -23.62 -37.91
C ASP A 127 49.06 -22.29 -38.58
N ASN A 128 48.14 -21.34 -38.69
CA ASN A 128 48.39 -20.08 -39.38
C ASN A 128 49.20 -19.11 -38.52
N ASP A 129 49.05 -19.15 -37.20
CA ASP A 129 49.65 -18.20 -36.26
C ASP A 129 50.97 -18.69 -35.63
N CYS A 130 51.40 -19.90 -36.01
CA CYS A 130 52.63 -20.56 -35.61
C CYS A 130 52.77 -20.77 -34.08
N ASP A 131 51.68 -20.85 -33.32
CA ASP A 131 51.71 -21.08 -31.87
C ASP A 131 51.85 -22.58 -31.47
N GLY A 132 51.73 -23.48 -32.45
CA GLY A 132 51.82 -24.93 -32.29
C GLY A 132 50.48 -25.63 -32.02
N GLN A 133 49.38 -24.89 -32.04
CA GLN A 133 48.01 -25.39 -32.11
C GLN A 133 47.51 -25.28 -33.56
N ILE A 134 46.41 -25.96 -33.88
CA ILE A 134 45.84 -25.96 -35.23
C ILE A 134 44.40 -25.55 -35.08
N ASP A 135 43.99 -24.55 -35.86
CA ASP A 135 42.63 -24.02 -35.92
C ASP A 135 42.10 -23.56 -34.53
N GLU A 136 42.98 -23.21 -33.58
CA GLU A 136 42.56 -22.76 -32.26
C GLU A 136 41.93 -21.37 -32.31
N ASN A 137 40.95 -21.12 -31.44
CA ASN A 137 40.18 -19.87 -31.45
C ASN A 137 39.50 -19.54 -32.80
N THR A 138 39.54 -20.46 -33.77
CA THR A 138 38.60 -20.53 -34.87
C THR A 138 37.50 -21.46 -34.43
N SER A 139 36.35 -20.85 -34.13
CA SER A 139 35.11 -21.58 -33.97
C SER A 139 34.89 -22.40 -35.23
N SER A 140 35.23 -23.68 -35.12
CA SER A 140 35.44 -24.57 -36.24
C SER A 140 34.15 -24.69 -37.04
N GLY A 141 34.15 -24.31 -38.31
CA GLY A 141 33.24 -24.81 -39.33
C GLY A 141 31.74 -24.54 -39.21
N GLY A 142 31.26 -23.69 -38.30
CA GLY A 142 29.92 -23.12 -38.39
C GLY A 142 29.90 -21.97 -39.40
N VAL A 143 28.78 -21.73 -40.07
CA VAL A 143 28.61 -20.60 -40.96
C VAL A 143 27.83 -19.56 -40.17
N ASP A 144 28.37 -18.40 -39.83
CA ASP A 144 27.56 -17.31 -39.24
C ASP A 144 26.65 -16.75 -40.35
N SER A 145 25.49 -17.36 -40.54
CA SER A 145 24.65 -17.07 -41.72
C SER A 145 23.81 -15.81 -41.56
N ASP A 146 23.55 -15.36 -40.34
CA ASP A 146 22.77 -14.16 -40.04
C ASP A 146 23.60 -12.95 -39.54
N GLY A 147 24.86 -13.17 -39.17
CA GLY A 147 25.86 -12.14 -38.89
C GLY A 147 25.90 -11.64 -37.45
N ASP A 148 25.43 -12.43 -36.47
CA ASP A 148 25.40 -12.04 -35.06
C ASP A 148 26.70 -12.37 -34.28
N GLY A 149 27.61 -13.11 -34.91
CA GLY A 149 28.91 -13.49 -34.36
C GLY A 149 28.90 -14.80 -33.57
N TYR A 150 27.76 -15.50 -33.50
CA TYR A 150 27.63 -16.88 -33.07
C TYR A 150 27.52 -17.79 -34.29
N TYR A 151 27.77 -19.09 -34.10
CA TYR A 151 27.90 -20.05 -35.21
C TYR A 151 27.03 -21.27 -34.95
N GLY A 152 26.20 -21.64 -35.93
CA GLY A 152 25.29 -22.78 -35.85
C GLY A 152 25.96 -24.14 -36.01
N TRP A 153 25.40 -25.03 -36.83
CA TRP A 153 25.85 -26.41 -36.95
C TRP A 153 27.30 -26.54 -37.43
N ILE A 154 28.16 -27.12 -36.59
CA ILE A 154 29.58 -27.37 -36.88
C ILE A 154 29.72 -28.70 -37.61
N VAL A 155 30.27 -28.68 -38.83
CA VAL A 155 30.68 -29.90 -39.54
C VAL A 155 32.17 -30.13 -39.28
N ASN A 156 32.48 -31.08 -38.41
CA ASN A 156 33.86 -31.45 -38.10
C ASN A 156 34.54 -32.09 -39.32
N SER A 157 35.88 -32.02 -39.35
CA SER A 157 36.71 -32.60 -40.40
C SER A 157 36.56 -34.13 -40.54
N ASP A 158 36.04 -34.82 -39.52
CA ASP A 158 35.69 -36.25 -39.55
C ASP A 158 34.26 -36.54 -40.06
N GLY A 159 33.52 -35.50 -40.43
CA GLY A 159 32.14 -35.57 -40.92
C GLY A 159 31.07 -35.73 -39.84
N THR A 160 31.45 -35.65 -38.56
CA THR A 160 30.47 -35.54 -37.46
C THR A 160 29.91 -34.12 -37.41
N VAL A 161 28.62 -34.02 -37.09
CA VAL A 161 27.95 -32.74 -36.91
C VAL A 161 27.78 -32.53 -35.40
N THR A 162 28.40 -31.47 -34.88
CA THR A 162 28.20 -31.00 -33.50
C THR A 162 27.34 -29.74 -33.55
N GLN A 163 26.41 -29.60 -32.61
CA GLN A 163 25.67 -28.34 -32.45
C GLN A 163 26.69 -27.28 -32.03
N GLY A 164 26.76 -26.17 -32.78
CA GLY A 164 27.53 -25.01 -32.36
C GLY A 164 26.78 -24.24 -31.28
N ASP A 165 27.28 -23.05 -30.96
CA ASP A 165 26.73 -22.27 -29.86
C ASP A 165 25.38 -21.62 -30.26
N ASP A 166 25.14 -21.38 -31.56
CA ASP A 166 23.87 -20.85 -32.08
C ASP A 166 22.86 -21.97 -32.42
N CYS A 167 21.65 -21.85 -31.89
CA CYS A 167 20.55 -22.79 -32.08
C CYS A 167 19.60 -22.44 -33.25
N ASP A 168 19.63 -21.21 -33.80
CA ASP A 168 18.99 -20.83 -35.06
C ASP A 168 19.85 -19.84 -35.86
N ASP A 169 20.83 -20.40 -36.57
CA ASP A 169 21.79 -19.77 -37.50
C ASP A 169 21.17 -18.90 -38.62
N SER A 170 19.84 -18.76 -38.68
CA SER A 170 19.15 -17.93 -39.65
C SER A 170 18.47 -16.71 -39.05
N ASP A 171 18.49 -16.57 -37.72
CA ASP A 171 17.89 -15.47 -36.97
C ASP A 171 18.90 -14.85 -35.97
N PRO A 172 19.40 -13.63 -36.24
CA PRO A 172 20.44 -12.99 -35.42
C PRO A 172 19.94 -12.53 -34.04
N SER A 173 18.69 -12.87 -33.69
CA SER A 173 18.12 -12.68 -32.35
C SER A 173 18.09 -13.96 -31.50
N VAL A 174 18.57 -15.08 -32.05
CA VAL A 174 18.62 -16.38 -31.38
C VAL A 174 20.09 -16.81 -31.28
N ASN A 175 20.71 -16.61 -30.12
CA ASN A 175 22.11 -16.96 -29.85
C ASN A 175 22.42 -16.90 -28.34
N PRO A 176 23.52 -17.51 -27.85
CA PRO A 176 23.92 -17.51 -26.44
C PRO A 176 24.12 -16.18 -25.74
N GLY A 177 24.23 -15.09 -26.50
CA GLY A 177 24.30 -13.73 -25.97
C GLY A 177 22.96 -13.00 -25.97
N ALA A 178 21.92 -13.60 -26.55
CA ALA A 178 20.60 -13.02 -26.66
C ALA A 178 19.89 -13.01 -25.31
N THR A 179 18.81 -12.24 -25.25
CA THR A 179 17.91 -12.22 -24.10
C THR A 179 16.62 -12.90 -24.52
N GLU A 180 16.17 -13.86 -23.72
CA GLU A 180 14.90 -14.57 -23.89
C GLU A 180 13.70 -13.64 -24.14
N VAL A 181 12.89 -13.99 -25.14
CA VAL A 181 11.62 -13.36 -25.47
C VAL A 181 10.54 -14.41 -25.66
N ARG A 182 9.32 -14.16 -25.15
CA ARG A 182 8.22 -15.14 -25.18
C ARG A 182 7.62 -15.35 -26.59
N ASP A 183 8.36 -16.02 -27.46
CA ASP A 183 7.93 -16.43 -28.81
C ASP A 183 7.96 -17.96 -29.00
N GLY A 184 8.34 -18.71 -27.97
CA GLY A 184 8.42 -20.17 -27.96
C GLY A 184 9.65 -20.73 -28.66
N ILE A 185 10.66 -19.88 -28.87
CA ILE A 185 12.01 -20.21 -29.32
C ILE A 185 12.94 -20.07 -28.10
N ASP A 186 13.92 -20.96 -28.00
CA ASP A 186 15.05 -20.82 -27.07
C ASP A 186 15.98 -19.76 -27.66
N ASN A 187 15.84 -18.49 -27.26
CA ASN A 187 16.59 -17.39 -27.86
C ASN A 187 18.04 -17.35 -27.38
N ASP A 188 18.36 -17.80 -26.16
CA ASP A 188 19.68 -17.79 -25.57
C ASP A 188 20.40 -19.15 -25.61
N CYS A 189 19.77 -20.14 -26.25
CA CYS A 189 20.33 -21.45 -26.56
C CYS A 189 20.84 -22.22 -25.33
N ASP A 190 20.31 -21.96 -24.13
CA ASP A 190 20.68 -22.67 -22.90
C ASP A 190 20.02 -24.06 -22.78
N GLY A 191 19.06 -24.35 -23.66
CA GLY A 191 18.29 -25.59 -23.72
C GLY A 191 17.01 -25.57 -22.90
N GLN A 192 16.67 -24.44 -22.30
CA GLN A 192 15.34 -24.13 -21.81
C GLN A 192 14.61 -23.28 -22.86
N ILE A 193 13.33 -23.00 -22.65
CA ILE A 193 12.55 -22.15 -23.56
C ILE A 193 11.88 -21.10 -22.67
N ASP A 194 12.05 -19.82 -23.01
CA ASP A 194 11.46 -18.66 -22.33
C ASP A 194 11.91 -18.50 -20.85
N GLU A 195 13.15 -18.84 -20.49
CA GLU A 195 13.75 -18.71 -19.16
C GLU A 195 14.40 -17.33 -18.90
N GLY A 196 14.94 -17.09 -17.71
CA GLY A 196 15.89 -15.98 -17.46
C GLY A 196 15.36 -14.53 -17.52
N GLY A 197 14.20 -14.28 -18.11
CA GLY A 197 13.52 -12.99 -18.07
C GLY A 197 12.80 -12.84 -16.73
N GLY A 198 13.42 -12.14 -15.77
CA GLY A 198 12.81 -11.73 -14.49
C GLY A 198 11.64 -10.73 -14.66
N THR A 199 10.74 -11.01 -15.59
CA THR A 199 9.56 -10.23 -15.96
C THR A 199 8.56 -11.03 -16.83
N PHE A 200 8.75 -12.35 -17.04
CA PHE A 200 7.90 -13.14 -17.95
C PHE A 200 7.30 -14.42 -17.33
N GLY A 201 7.08 -14.43 -16.03
CA GLY A 201 6.12 -15.31 -15.36
C GLY A 201 5.31 -14.61 -14.28
N ASP A 202 5.54 -13.31 -14.12
CA ASP A 202 4.94 -12.41 -13.14
C ASP A 202 4.21 -11.36 -13.99
N VAL A 203 2.96 -11.65 -14.37
CA VAL A 203 2.25 -10.87 -15.38
C VAL A 203 1.85 -9.48 -14.86
N ASP A 204 1.83 -9.28 -13.55
CA ASP A 204 1.44 -8.04 -12.88
C ASP A 204 2.60 -7.26 -12.22
N GLY A 205 3.75 -7.89 -12.02
CA GLY A 205 5.01 -7.29 -11.60
C GLY A 205 5.26 -7.24 -10.09
N ASP A 206 4.66 -8.12 -9.30
CA ASP A 206 4.83 -8.15 -7.83
C ASP A 206 6.05 -8.97 -7.33
N GLY A 207 6.70 -9.71 -8.23
CA GLY A 207 7.87 -10.53 -7.97
C GLY A 207 7.58 -12.00 -7.72
N TYR A 208 6.33 -12.45 -7.85
CA TYR A 208 5.90 -13.84 -7.72
C TYR A 208 5.29 -14.33 -9.03
N THR A 209 5.36 -15.65 -9.25
CA THR A 209 4.78 -16.30 -10.42
C THR A 209 3.84 -17.41 -9.98
N THR A 210 2.96 -17.88 -10.86
CA THR A 210 2.15 -19.10 -10.59
C THR A 210 3.00 -20.32 -10.16
N SER A 211 4.27 -20.36 -10.56
CA SER A 211 5.21 -21.42 -10.19
C SER A 211 5.76 -21.25 -8.77
N ASP A 212 5.83 -20.01 -8.30
CA ASP A 212 6.33 -19.61 -6.98
C ASP A 212 5.24 -19.57 -5.91
N GLY A 213 3.98 -19.86 -6.30
CA GLY A 213 2.84 -20.00 -5.39
C GLY A 213 1.75 -18.94 -5.56
N ASP A 214 1.89 -18.03 -6.52
CA ASP A 214 0.88 -17.03 -6.85
C ASP A 214 -0.39 -17.70 -7.43
N CYS A 215 -1.53 -17.34 -6.85
CA CYS A 215 -2.85 -17.88 -7.16
C CYS A 215 -3.62 -17.03 -8.19
N ASP A 216 -3.22 -15.77 -8.47
CA ASP A 216 -3.66 -14.98 -9.63
C ASP A 216 -2.58 -14.01 -10.14
N ASP A 217 -1.66 -14.56 -10.93
CA ASP A 217 -0.57 -13.92 -11.69
C ASP A 217 -0.87 -12.63 -12.49
N ARG A 218 -2.15 -12.24 -12.58
CA ARG A 218 -2.59 -11.02 -13.28
C ARG A 218 -2.93 -9.88 -12.33
N ASP A 219 -2.84 -10.09 -11.03
CA ASP A 219 -3.13 -9.11 -9.99
C ASP A 219 -1.99 -9.00 -8.98
N ALA A 220 -1.21 -7.91 -9.06
CA ALA A 220 -0.03 -7.66 -8.24
C ALA A 220 -0.32 -7.49 -6.73
N THR A 221 -1.59 -7.63 -6.33
CA THR A 221 -2.01 -7.67 -4.94
C THR A 221 -2.19 -9.10 -4.41
N VAL A 222 -2.07 -10.11 -5.28
CA VAL A 222 -2.28 -11.53 -5.00
C VAL A 222 -0.94 -12.26 -5.10
N TYR A 223 -0.31 -12.58 -3.97
CA TYR A 223 0.94 -13.32 -3.94
C TYR A 223 1.19 -13.99 -2.58
N PRO A 224 2.02 -15.05 -2.53
CA PRO A 224 2.31 -15.77 -1.28
C PRO A 224 2.73 -14.86 -0.11
N GLY A 225 1.87 -14.76 0.91
CA GLY A 225 2.09 -13.93 2.10
C GLY A 225 1.83 -12.43 1.92
N ALA A 226 1.03 -12.04 0.92
CA ALA A 226 0.45 -10.71 0.82
C ALA A 226 -0.43 -10.37 2.04
N PRO A 227 -0.67 -9.08 2.35
CA PRO A 227 -1.72 -8.71 3.29
C PRO A 227 -3.11 -8.91 2.67
N GLU A 228 -3.98 -9.67 3.33
CA GLU A 228 -5.39 -9.81 2.94
C GLU A 228 -6.15 -8.48 2.89
N LEU A 229 -6.94 -8.32 1.83
CA LEU A 229 -7.93 -7.26 1.66
C LEU A 229 -9.32 -7.89 1.81
N ALA A 230 -10.31 -7.13 2.29
CA ALA A 230 -11.69 -7.62 2.34
C ALA A 230 -12.35 -7.45 0.96
N ASP A 231 -11.90 -8.19 -0.04
CA ASP A 231 -12.40 -8.11 -1.41
C ASP A 231 -12.90 -9.47 -1.97
N GLY A 232 -12.88 -10.52 -1.14
CA GLY A 232 -13.32 -11.85 -1.48
C GLY A 232 -12.32 -12.63 -2.34
N ILE A 233 -11.09 -12.14 -2.43
CA ILE A 233 -9.94 -12.80 -3.07
C ILE A 233 -9.02 -13.32 -1.97
N ASP A 234 -8.43 -14.49 -2.19
CA ASP A 234 -7.33 -15.03 -1.35
C ASP A 234 -6.05 -14.30 -1.80
N ASN A 235 -5.73 -13.15 -1.21
CA ASN A 235 -4.60 -12.32 -1.64
C ASN A 235 -3.26 -12.98 -1.28
N ASP A 236 -3.19 -13.74 -0.19
CA ASP A 236 -1.95 -14.30 0.34
C ASP A 236 -1.67 -15.76 -0.09
N CYS A 237 -2.61 -16.35 -0.81
CA CYS A 237 -2.60 -17.69 -1.39
C CYS A 237 -2.44 -18.83 -0.37
N ASP A 238 -2.88 -18.64 0.88
CA ASP A 238 -2.85 -19.67 1.93
C ASP A 238 -4.07 -20.63 1.89
N GLY A 239 -5.07 -20.31 1.06
CA GLY A 239 -6.28 -21.09 0.85
C GLY A 239 -7.45 -20.69 1.75
N LEU A 240 -7.29 -19.64 2.55
CA LEU A 240 -8.35 -18.90 3.23
C LEU A 240 -8.66 -17.63 2.43
N VAL A 241 -9.82 -17.01 2.67
CA VAL A 241 -10.24 -15.80 1.95
C VAL A 241 -10.59 -14.77 3.00
N ASP A 242 -10.03 -13.58 2.87
CA ASP A 242 -10.21 -12.43 3.75
C ASP A 242 -9.85 -12.74 5.23
N GLU A 243 -8.96 -13.69 5.53
CA GLU A 243 -8.59 -13.99 6.91
C GLU A 243 -7.74 -12.88 7.51
N ASN A 244 -7.86 -12.66 8.83
CA ASN A 244 -7.10 -11.61 9.53
C ASN A 244 -7.32 -10.16 8.99
N THR A 245 -8.28 -9.94 8.08
CA THR A 245 -8.91 -8.63 7.79
C THR A 245 -9.83 -8.18 8.93
N SER A 246 -10.11 -9.10 9.85
CA SER A 246 -11.01 -8.98 10.98
C SER A 246 -10.57 -7.92 11.99
N ASN A 247 -11.00 -6.69 11.72
CA ASN A 247 -11.66 -5.87 12.74
C ASN A 247 -12.55 -4.74 12.17
N GLN A 248 -12.77 -4.71 10.87
CA GLN A 248 -13.46 -3.66 10.13
C GLN A 248 -14.02 -4.40 8.89
N GLY A 249 -15.34 -4.41 8.66
CA GLY A 249 -15.91 -5.06 7.47
C GLY A 249 -15.50 -4.36 6.16
N ILE A 250 -16.26 -4.54 5.09
CA ILE A 250 -16.11 -3.73 3.88
C ILE A 250 -16.88 -2.42 4.12
N ASP A 251 -16.26 -1.28 3.80
CA ASP A 251 -16.89 0.05 3.75
C ASP A 251 -17.02 0.38 2.26
N ALA A 252 -18.06 -0.17 1.62
CA ALA A 252 -18.16 -0.19 0.17
C ALA A 252 -18.59 1.16 -0.41
N ASP A 253 -19.23 2.02 0.37
CA ASP A 253 -19.65 3.36 -0.05
C ASP A 253 -18.80 4.51 0.51
N GLY A 254 -17.93 4.23 1.49
CA GLY A 254 -16.89 5.13 1.99
C GLY A 254 -17.33 6.09 3.09
N ASP A 255 -18.35 5.76 3.87
CA ASP A 255 -18.84 6.59 4.98
C ASP A 255 -18.09 6.36 6.32
N GLY A 256 -17.27 5.32 6.38
CA GLY A 256 -16.44 4.97 7.54
C GLY A 256 -17.09 4.00 8.52
N TYR A 257 -18.28 3.48 8.20
CA TYR A 257 -18.92 2.34 8.85
C TYR A 257 -18.81 1.11 7.95
N TYR A 258 -19.02 -0.07 8.53
CA TYR A 258 -18.77 -1.32 7.84
C TYR A 258 -20.02 -2.19 7.81
N GLY A 259 -20.33 -2.70 6.61
CA GLY A 259 -21.42 -3.63 6.38
C GLY A 259 -21.12 -5.06 6.84
N TRP A 260 -21.76 -6.03 6.17
CA TRP A 260 -21.67 -7.45 6.51
C TRP A 260 -20.22 -7.97 6.49
N TYR A 261 -19.81 -8.68 7.53
CA TYR A 261 -18.48 -9.31 7.60
C TYR A 261 -18.56 -10.83 7.89
N VAL A 262 -17.57 -11.57 7.41
CA VAL A 262 -17.45 -13.02 7.62
C VAL A 262 -16.50 -13.26 8.79
N ASP A 263 -16.95 -13.96 9.83
CA ASP A 263 -16.09 -14.31 10.96
C ASP A 263 -15.04 -15.38 10.57
N ALA A 264 -14.06 -15.60 11.45
CA ALA A 264 -12.99 -16.61 11.25
C ALA A 264 -13.50 -18.07 11.07
N ASN A 265 -14.80 -18.32 11.21
CA ASN A 265 -15.44 -19.61 11.00
C ASN A 265 -16.32 -19.64 9.73
N GLY A 266 -16.32 -18.59 8.92
CA GLY A 266 -17.14 -18.48 7.71
C GLY A 266 -18.59 -18.06 7.96
N ASN A 267 -18.93 -17.54 9.15
CA ASN A 267 -20.29 -17.07 9.42
C ASN A 267 -20.44 -15.61 9.00
N VAL A 268 -21.46 -15.34 8.20
CA VAL A 268 -21.87 -13.99 7.81
C VAL A 268 -22.56 -13.32 8.99
N THR A 269 -21.98 -12.23 9.48
CA THR A 269 -22.51 -11.40 10.57
C THR A 269 -22.83 -10.02 10.01
N GLN A 270 -23.99 -9.45 10.37
CA GLN A 270 -24.34 -8.09 9.97
C GLN A 270 -23.39 -7.11 10.68
N GLY A 271 -22.80 -6.18 9.92
CA GLY A 271 -21.98 -5.10 10.45
C GLY A 271 -22.83 -4.03 11.12
N GLU A 272 -22.20 -2.89 11.43
CA GLU A 272 -22.91 -1.77 12.03
C GLU A 272 -23.76 -1.04 10.97
N ASP A 273 -23.35 -1.06 9.70
CA ASP A 273 -24.08 -0.48 8.58
C ASP A 273 -25.11 -1.48 7.96
N CYS A 274 -26.34 -0.99 7.78
CA CYS A 274 -27.49 -1.71 7.27
C CYS A 274 -27.70 -1.60 5.74
N ASP A 275 -27.03 -0.67 5.03
CA ASP A 275 -26.95 -0.62 3.56
C ASP A 275 -25.60 -0.06 3.06
N ASP A 276 -24.59 -0.95 3.04
CA ASP A 276 -23.20 -0.76 2.58
C ASP A 276 -23.03 -0.42 1.08
N ASN A 277 -24.07 0.09 0.42
CA ASN A 277 -24.00 0.67 -0.93
C ASN A 277 -24.50 2.11 -0.98
N ASP A 278 -24.96 2.67 0.14
CA ASP A 278 -25.49 4.02 0.25
C ASP A 278 -24.81 4.78 1.40
N PRO A 279 -23.90 5.73 1.12
CA PRO A 279 -23.10 6.44 2.14
C PRO A 279 -23.93 7.44 2.96
N THR A 280 -25.25 7.38 2.84
CA THR A 280 -26.21 8.11 3.66
C THR A 280 -26.93 7.22 4.67
N VAL A 281 -26.63 5.92 4.67
CA VAL A 281 -27.18 4.91 5.58
C VAL A 281 -26.04 4.39 6.45
N TYR A 282 -26.02 4.74 7.74
CA TYR A 282 -25.01 4.29 8.70
C TYR A 282 -25.44 4.56 10.15
N PRO A 283 -24.87 3.85 11.14
CA PRO A 283 -25.14 4.08 12.56
C PRO A 283 -25.14 5.54 13.02
N GLY A 284 -26.31 6.05 13.36
CA GLY A 284 -26.53 7.43 13.82
C GLY A 284 -26.48 8.48 12.71
N ALA A 285 -26.71 8.10 11.44
CA ALA A 285 -27.01 9.03 10.37
C ALA A 285 -28.28 9.84 10.65
N PRO A 286 -28.43 11.06 10.11
CA PRO A 286 -29.71 11.75 10.17
C PRO A 286 -30.73 11.13 9.21
N GLU A 287 -31.89 10.75 9.72
CA GLU A 287 -33.01 10.22 8.93
C GLU A 287 -33.48 11.15 7.81
N ALA A 288 -33.70 10.56 6.64
CA ALA A 288 -34.24 11.19 5.46
C ALA A 288 -35.55 10.49 5.06
N ARG A 289 -36.61 11.27 4.76
CA ARG A 289 -37.94 10.73 4.37
C ARG A 289 -37.96 10.05 2.99
N ASP A 290 -37.33 8.90 2.89
CA ASP A 290 -37.30 8.05 1.72
C ASP A 290 -37.71 6.61 2.02
N GLY A 291 -38.07 6.31 3.28
CA GLY A 291 -38.55 5.01 3.72
C GLY A 291 -37.43 3.99 3.88
N VAL A 292 -36.20 4.47 4.04
CA VAL A 292 -35.01 3.72 4.44
C VAL A 292 -34.72 4.06 5.90
N ASP A 293 -34.33 3.07 6.68
CA ASP A 293 -33.73 3.24 8.00
C ASP A 293 -32.30 3.75 7.76
N ASN A 294 -32.09 5.07 7.77
CA ASN A 294 -30.78 5.66 7.46
C ASN A 294 -29.81 5.50 8.63
N ASP A 295 -30.29 5.45 9.88
CA ASP A 295 -29.45 5.45 11.06
C ASP A 295 -29.17 4.04 11.64
N CYS A 296 -29.80 3.02 11.05
CA CYS A 296 -29.68 1.61 11.35
C CYS A 296 -30.09 1.20 12.78
N ASP A 297 -30.97 1.97 13.43
CA ASP A 297 -31.50 1.65 14.77
C ASP A 297 -32.72 0.69 14.74
N GLY A 298 -33.25 0.41 13.55
CA GLY A 298 -34.41 -0.45 13.31
C GLY A 298 -35.74 0.28 13.18
N GLN A 299 -35.75 1.61 13.25
CA GLN A 299 -36.87 2.50 12.97
C GLN A 299 -36.71 3.08 11.55
N VAL A 300 -37.76 3.69 11.00
CA VAL A 300 -37.72 4.22 9.63
C VAL A 300 -38.28 5.63 9.65
N ASP A 301 -37.49 6.58 9.17
CA ASP A 301 -37.80 8.01 9.05
C ASP A 301 -38.08 8.73 10.41
N GLU A 302 -37.64 8.18 11.55
CA GLU A 302 -37.79 8.76 12.90
C GLU A 302 -37.02 10.09 13.06
N GLY A 303 -37.47 11.01 13.92
CA GLY A 303 -36.80 12.30 14.10
C GLY A 303 -36.68 13.21 12.86
N SER A 304 -37.31 12.86 11.72
CA SER A 304 -37.23 13.60 10.45
C SER A 304 -38.01 14.94 10.44
N GLY A 305 -38.64 15.29 11.58
CA GLY A 305 -39.02 16.66 11.98
C GLY A 305 -40.06 17.34 11.10
N GLN A 306 -41.03 16.59 10.58
CA GLN A 306 -42.08 17.09 9.69
C GLN A 306 -43.50 16.62 10.06
N GLY A 307 -43.67 15.96 11.21
CA GLY A 307 -44.99 15.84 11.84
C GLY A 307 -45.47 17.21 12.31
N LEU A 308 -46.68 17.24 12.85
CA LEU A 308 -47.23 18.46 13.40
C LEU A 308 -47.20 18.33 14.92
N ASP A 309 -46.09 18.69 15.57
CA ASP A 309 -46.03 18.92 17.03
C ASP A 309 -47.21 19.82 17.47
N THR A 310 -48.30 19.17 17.89
CA THR A 310 -49.62 19.78 18.07
C THR A 310 -49.75 20.36 19.48
N ASP A 311 -49.09 19.74 20.45
CA ASP A 311 -49.13 20.10 21.86
C ASP A 311 -47.87 20.84 22.35
N GLY A 312 -46.78 20.82 21.58
CA GLY A 312 -45.61 21.70 21.73
C GLY A 312 -44.48 21.13 22.59
N ASP A 313 -44.40 19.82 22.78
CA ASP A 313 -43.32 19.18 23.56
C ASP A 313 -42.02 18.96 22.77
N GLY A 314 -42.07 19.11 21.45
CA GLY A 314 -40.94 18.98 20.54
C GLY A 314 -40.79 17.61 19.89
N TYR A 315 -41.74 16.70 20.10
CA TYR A 315 -41.90 15.44 19.39
C TYR A 315 -43.07 15.55 18.41
N ASP A 316 -43.01 14.77 17.34
CA ASP A 316 -43.95 14.85 16.23
C ASP A 316 -44.90 13.64 16.27
N GLY A 317 -46.21 13.86 16.15
CA GLY A 317 -47.18 12.78 16.01
C GLY A 317 -47.34 12.22 14.59
N TRP A 318 -48.37 11.39 14.42
CA TRP A 318 -48.72 10.74 13.14
C TRP A 318 -48.79 11.73 11.97
N TRP A 319 -48.12 11.40 10.87
CA TRP A 319 -48.12 12.22 9.67
C TRP A 319 -48.56 11.45 8.43
N PHE A 320 -48.98 12.18 7.38
CA PHE A 320 -49.48 11.60 6.14
C PHE A 320 -48.62 12.02 4.94
N ASP A 321 -48.21 11.06 4.10
CA ASP A 321 -47.51 11.39 2.86
C ASP A 321 -48.44 12.09 1.83
N ALA A 322 -47.85 12.57 0.73
CA ALA A 322 -48.61 13.18 -0.38
C ALA A 322 -49.59 12.22 -1.08
N ARG A 323 -49.52 10.92 -0.78
CA ARG A 323 -50.39 9.84 -1.28
C ARG A 323 -51.46 9.44 -0.26
N GLY A 324 -51.43 10.00 0.97
CA GLY A 324 -52.36 9.76 2.06
C GLY A 324 -52.04 8.53 2.91
N ASN A 325 -50.84 7.97 2.83
CA ASN A 325 -50.39 6.90 3.73
C ASN A 325 -50.01 7.51 5.08
N ALA A 326 -50.47 6.92 6.17
CA ALA A 326 -50.16 7.35 7.54
C ALA A 326 -48.88 6.65 8.02
N TYR A 327 -47.97 7.43 8.59
CA TYR A 327 -46.73 6.99 9.22
C TYR A 327 -46.80 7.36 10.70
N PRO A 328 -46.40 6.45 11.62
CA PRO A 328 -46.27 6.79 13.03
C PRO A 328 -45.30 7.96 13.19
N GLY A 329 -45.60 8.88 14.09
CA GLY A 329 -44.61 9.82 14.61
C GLY A 329 -43.98 9.27 15.88
N ASP A 330 -42.96 9.95 16.38
CA ASP A 330 -42.26 9.57 17.60
C ASP A 330 -43.17 9.73 18.84
N ASP A 331 -44.14 10.65 18.77
CA ASP A 331 -45.14 10.87 19.81
C ASP A 331 -46.38 9.97 19.62
N CYS A 332 -46.61 9.09 20.60
CA CYS A 332 -47.73 8.16 20.64
C CYS A 332 -49.07 8.83 21.00
N ASN A 333 -49.08 10.05 21.52
CA ASN A 333 -50.24 10.90 21.76
C ASN A 333 -49.95 12.42 21.61
N ASP A 334 -49.80 12.85 20.35
CA ASP A 334 -49.61 14.25 19.86
C ASP A 334 -50.81 15.19 20.08
N SER A 335 -51.30 15.18 21.30
CA SER A 335 -52.34 16.05 21.84
C SER A 335 -52.17 16.22 23.35
N ASP A 336 -51.22 15.51 23.98
CA ASP A 336 -50.88 15.58 25.38
C ASP A 336 -49.35 15.70 25.58
N PRO A 337 -48.83 16.90 25.93
CA PRO A 337 -47.38 17.16 26.00
C PRO A 337 -46.67 16.47 27.18
N SER A 338 -47.36 15.62 27.95
CA SER A 338 -46.73 14.72 28.93
C SER A 338 -46.45 13.33 28.36
N VAL A 339 -46.96 13.01 27.17
CA VAL A 339 -46.80 11.73 26.52
C VAL A 339 -45.85 11.90 25.34
N HIS A 340 -44.60 11.45 25.48
CA HIS A 340 -43.59 11.57 24.43
C HIS A 340 -42.37 10.67 24.73
N PRO A 341 -41.53 10.34 23.72
CA PRO A 341 -40.32 9.56 23.92
C PRO A 341 -39.43 10.04 25.07
N GLY A 342 -39.24 9.16 26.05
CA GLY A 342 -38.44 9.44 27.25
C GLY A 342 -39.08 10.41 28.24
N ALA A 343 -40.41 10.58 28.20
CA ALA A 343 -41.16 11.11 29.33
C ALA A 343 -40.96 10.23 30.57
N ARG A 344 -41.44 10.71 31.71
CA ARG A 344 -41.46 9.90 32.92
C ARG A 344 -42.85 9.29 33.03
N GLU A 345 -42.91 7.97 33.19
CA GLU A 345 -44.15 7.25 33.50
C GLU A 345 -44.84 7.83 34.75
N ASP A 346 -46.08 8.23 34.55
CA ASP A 346 -47.04 8.56 35.59
C ASP A 346 -48.06 7.44 35.67
N CYS A 347 -48.32 6.94 36.88
CA CYS A 347 -49.30 5.89 37.10
C CYS A 347 -50.72 6.30 36.68
N ASN A 348 -51.05 6.10 35.42
CA ASN A 348 -52.28 6.60 34.81
C ASN A 348 -52.85 5.62 33.74
N GLY A 349 -52.15 4.51 33.46
CA GLY A 349 -52.54 3.50 32.48
C GLY A 349 -52.30 3.90 31.02
N VAL A 350 -51.51 4.94 30.79
CA VAL A 350 -51.00 5.41 29.50
C VAL A 350 -49.52 5.06 29.44
N ASP A 351 -49.06 4.74 28.24
CA ASP A 351 -47.63 4.63 27.90
C ASP A 351 -47.14 6.08 27.71
N ASP A 352 -46.63 6.71 28.77
CA ASP A 352 -46.25 8.12 28.74
C ASP A 352 -44.94 8.32 27.98
N ASP A 353 -44.02 7.36 28.02
CA ASP A 353 -42.70 7.44 27.39
C ASP A 353 -42.60 6.81 25.99
N CYS A 354 -43.71 6.27 25.48
CA CYS A 354 -43.89 5.68 24.17
C CYS A 354 -43.00 4.46 23.86
N ASP A 355 -42.57 3.69 24.87
CA ASP A 355 -41.72 2.50 24.69
C ASP A 355 -42.51 1.19 24.48
N ASN A 356 -43.86 1.25 24.49
CA ASN A 356 -44.82 0.14 24.44
C ASN A 356 -44.95 -0.71 25.71
N ALA A 357 -44.37 -0.26 26.82
CA ALA A 357 -44.78 -0.65 28.15
C ALA A 357 -45.71 0.42 28.74
N VAL A 358 -46.37 0.09 29.83
CA VAL A 358 -47.33 0.98 30.49
C VAL A 358 -46.99 0.91 31.96
N ASP A 359 -46.68 2.04 32.57
CA ASP A 359 -46.39 2.17 34.00
C ASP A 359 -45.23 1.25 34.48
N GLU A 360 -44.21 0.98 33.65
CA GLU A 360 -43.13 0.00 33.93
C GLU A 360 -42.02 0.51 34.86
N ASP A 361 -41.95 1.82 35.08
CA ASP A 361 -41.02 2.45 36.02
C ASP A 361 -41.47 2.30 37.50
N PHE A 362 -42.59 1.63 37.74
CA PHE A 362 -43.12 1.31 39.07
C PHE A 362 -42.75 -0.13 39.49
N PRO A 363 -42.30 -0.35 40.74
CA PRO A 363 -41.94 -1.69 41.23
C PRO A 363 -43.14 -2.64 41.22
N ASP A 364 -42.90 -3.96 41.16
CA ASP A 364 -43.89 -5.03 41.41
C ASP A 364 -43.37 -5.82 42.63
N ALA A 365 -43.65 -5.32 43.82
CA ALA A 365 -43.12 -5.82 45.09
C ALA A 365 -43.76 -7.14 45.50
N ASN A 366 -45.01 -7.38 45.09
CA ASN A 366 -45.76 -8.58 45.44
C ASN A 366 -45.60 -9.73 44.40
N GLY A 367 -45.09 -9.42 43.20
CA GLY A 367 -44.70 -10.35 42.14
C GLY A 367 -45.87 -10.95 41.37
N ASP A 368 -47.00 -10.25 41.29
CA ASP A 368 -48.20 -10.71 40.59
C ASP A 368 -48.25 -10.30 39.10
N GLY A 369 -47.28 -9.49 38.65
CA GLY A 369 -47.13 -9.04 37.27
C GLY A 369 -47.94 -7.78 36.93
N ILE A 370 -48.50 -7.10 37.92
CA ILE A 370 -49.09 -5.76 37.82
C ILE A 370 -48.11 -4.80 38.55
N PRO A 371 -47.67 -3.68 37.95
CA PRO A 371 -46.88 -2.69 38.67
C PRO A 371 -47.66 -2.18 39.89
N ASP A 372 -46.97 -1.92 41.00
CA ASP A 372 -47.45 -1.40 42.28
C ASP A 372 -47.89 0.08 42.14
N CYS A 373 -48.82 0.29 41.22
CA CYS A 373 -49.29 1.58 40.76
C CYS A 373 -50.81 1.70 41.04
N ASP A 374 -51.48 0.57 41.33
CA ASP A 374 -52.87 0.56 41.75
C ASP A 374 -53.04 1.14 43.17
N GLN A 375 -53.84 2.21 43.26
CA GLN A 375 -54.35 2.79 44.50
C GLN A 375 -54.91 1.69 45.40
N ASP A 376 -54.40 1.54 46.63
CA ASP A 376 -54.76 0.41 47.50
C ASP A 376 -56.26 0.37 47.82
N PRO A 377 -57.07 -0.48 47.15
CA PRO A 377 -58.49 -0.61 47.43
C PRO A 377 -58.64 -1.43 48.71
N CYS A 378 -59.64 -1.12 49.54
CA CYS A 378 -59.86 -1.78 50.84
C CYS A 378 -60.35 -3.25 50.70
N ASP A 379 -59.51 -4.13 50.18
CA ASP A 379 -59.82 -5.50 49.76
C ASP A 379 -58.96 -6.58 50.45
N GLY A 380 -58.06 -6.18 51.34
CA GLY A 380 -57.25 -7.06 52.19
C GLY A 380 -55.89 -7.43 51.58
N LEU A 381 -55.47 -6.73 50.53
CA LEU A 381 -54.19 -6.91 49.83
C LEU A 381 -53.36 -5.62 49.93
N ASP A 382 -52.06 -5.74 49.70
CA ASP A 382 -51.09 -4.62 49.65
C ASP A 382 -50.85 -4.39 48.15
N ASN A 383 -51.72 -3.60 47.52
CA ASN A 383 -51.76 -3.46 46.06
C ASN A 383 -50.77 -2.40 45.54
N ASP A 384 -50.24 -1.53 46.40
CA ASP A 384 -49.23 -0.51 46.07
C ASP A 384 -47.82 -0.84 46.62
N GLY A 385 -47.65 -2.02 47.23
CA GLY A 385 -46.35 -2.62 47.54
C GLY A 385 -45.55 -1.89 48.64
N ASP A 386 -46.17 -0.97 49.38
CA ASP A 386 -45.48 -0.14 50.37
C ASP A 386 -45.21 -0.90 51.69
N GLY A 387 -45.81 -2.10 51.84
CA GLY A 387 -45.69 -2.99 52.99
C GLY A 387 -46.76 -2.79 54.07
N MET A 388 -47.73 -1.90 53.83
CA MET A 388 -48.97 -1.73 54.56
C MET A 388 -50.12 -2.41 53.76
N VAL A 389 -51.28 -2.58 54.36
CA VAL A 389 -52.42 -3.27 53.73
C VAL A 389 -53.65 -2.45 54.05
N ASP A 390 -54.39 -2.07 53.01
CA ASP A 390 -55.60 -1.26 53.04
C ASP A 390 -55.43 0.08 53.79
N GLU A 391 -54.29 0.76 53.67
CA GLU A 391 -54.10 2.05 54.36
C GLU A 391 -54.98 3.16 53.79
N GLY A 392 -55.42 3.03 52.54
CA GLY A 392 -56.25 4.03 51.88
C GLY A 392 -55.53 5.39 51.76
N HIS A 393 -56.27 6.40 51.32
CA HIS A 393 -55.73 7.75 51.14
C HIS A 393 -56.31 8.68 52.22
N ASP A 394 -55.49 9.60 52.74
CA ASP A 394 -55.84 10.74 53.62
C ASP A 394 -55.35 12.03 52.93
N ASN A 395 -55.99 12.35 51.81
CA ASN A 395 -55.57 13.42 50.91
C ASN A 395 -55.77 14.81 51.53
N ASP A 396 -56.81 14.95 52.36
CA ASP A 396 -57.14 16.20 53.01
C ASP A 396 -56.47 16.39 54.39
N ARG A 397 -55.87 15.32 54.93
CA ARG A 397 -55.04 15.26 56.15
C ARG A 397 -55.81 15.46 57.44
N ASP A 398 -57.06 15.03 57.51
CA ASP A 398 -57.85 15.00 58.73
C ASP A 398 -57.49 13.80 59.66
N GLY A 399 -56.78 12.82 59.11
CA GLY A 399 -56.28 11.65 59.81
C GLY A 399 -57.22 10.44 59.80
N VAL A 400 -58.28 10.47 58.98
CA VAL A 400 -59.10 9.32 58.59
C VAL A 400 -58.83 9.04 57.12
N THR A 401 -58.73 7.77 56.75
CA THR A 401 -58.50 7.40 55.35
C THR A 401 -59.79 6.88 54.73
N THR A 402 -59.82 6.82 53.39
CA THR A 402 -60.92 6.19 52.63
C THR A 402 -61.26 4.77 53.11
N CYS A 403 -60.27 4.00 53.60
CA CYS A 403 -60.49 2.67 54.15
C CYS A 403 -60.96 2.65 55.62
N ASP A 404 -60.72 3.74 56.37
CA ASP A 404 -61.23 3.94 57.73
C ASP A 404 -62.63 4.61 57.76
N GLY A 405 -63.27 4.78 56.60
CA GLY A 405 -64.67 5.17 56.45
C GLY A 405 -64.91 6.61 56.04
N ASP A 406 -63.87 7.32 55.59
CA ASP A 406 -63.99 8.64 54.95
C ASP A 406 -64.81 8.53 53.65
N CYS A 407 -65.84 9.38 53.53
CA CYS A 407 -66.75 9.41 52.39
C CYS A 407 -66.46 10.54 51.39
N ASP A 408 -65.60 11.51 51.73
CA ASP A 408 -65.06 12.52 50.83
C ASP A 408 -63.65 12.94 51.28
N ASP A 409 -62.66 12.11 50.90
CA ASP A 409 -61.23 12.27 51.18
C ASP A 409 -60.58 13.55 50.59
N SER A 410 -61.39 14.45 50.01
CA SER A 410 -60.96 15.77 49.59
C SER A 410 -61.43 16.91 50.52
N ASP A 411 -62.26 16.59 51.51
CA ASP A 411 -62.86 17.52 52.47
C ASP A 411 -62.69 17.05 53.93
N PRO A 412 -61.82 17.71 54.73
CA PRO A 412 -61.52 17.34 56.13
C PRO A 412 -62.72 17.37 57.08
N SER A 413 -63.89 17.81 56.60
CA SER A 413 -65.13 17.89 57.35
C SER A 413 -66.13 16.79 57.01
N SER A 414 -65.73 15.81 56.21
CA SER A 414 -66.58 14.71 55.73
C SER A 414 -65.99 13.35 56.10
N ASN A 415 -65.95 13.05 57.40
CA ASN A 415 -65.42 11.79 57.91
C ASN A 415 -66.22 11.28 59.14
N PRO A 416 -66.14 9.98 59.49
CA PRO A 416 -66.89 9.35 60.58
C PRO A 416 -66.77 9.97 61.99
N ASN A 417 -65.80 10.86 62.21
CA ASN A 417 -65.60 11.53 63.50
C ASN A 417 -66.24 12.92 63.57
N GLU A 418 -66.70 13.45 62.45
CA GLU A 418 -67.34 14.76 62.38
C GLU A 418 -68.82 14.69 62.77
N ARG A 419 -69.50 15.84 62.67
CA ARG A 419 -70.94 15.92 62.90
C ARG A 419 -71.55 16.67 61.74
N GLU A 420 -72.71 16.19 61.31
CA GLU A 420 -73.60 16.86 60.36
C GLU A 420 -73.71 18.38 60.58
N VAL A 421 -73.44 19.12 59.51
CA VAL A 421 -73.74 20.54 59.35
C VAL A 421 -74.71 20.73 58.19
N LEU A 422 -75.58 21.76 58.24
CA LEU A 422 -76.66 21.91 57.25
C LEU A 422 -76.14 22.47 55.91
N ASP A 423 -75.39 21.68 55.17
CA ASP A 423 -74.82 22.04 53.87
C ASP A 423 -75.18 21.06 52.74
N GLY A 424 -75.92 20.00 53.06
CA GLY A 424 -76.39 19.00 52.10
C GLY A 424 -75.35 17.93 51.77
N LEU A 425 -74.29 17.81 52.57
CA LEU A 425 -73.31 16.73 52.54
C LEU A 425 -73.58 15.76 53.71
N ASP A 426 -72.99 14.57 53.61
CA ASP A 426 -72.94 13.56 54.69
C ASP A 426 -71.59 13.77 55.39
N ASN A 427 -71.57 14.63 56.42
CA ASN A 427 -70.33 15.02 57.08
C ASN A 427 -69.79 13.93 58.02
N ASP A 428 -70.65 13.07 58.56
CA ASP A 428 -70.26 11.98 59.47
C ASP A 428 -70.28 10.57 58.84
N CYS A 429 -70.49 10.50 57.52
CA CYS A 429 -70.37 9.32 56.68
C CYS A 429 -71.20 8.12 57.17
N ASP A 430 -72.33 8.37 57.85
CA ASP A 430 -73.23 7.32 58.34
C ASP A 430 -74.27 6.87 57.29
N GLY A 431 -74.28 7.55 56.13
CA GLY A 431 -75.18 7.34 55.00
C GLY A 431 -76.46 8.16 55.09
N GLY A 432 -76.59 9.02 56.09
CA GLY A 432 -77.54 10.11 56.18
C GLY A 432 -77.05 11.37 55.45
N ILE A 433 -77.90 12.40 55.38
CA ILE A 433 -77.51 13.73 54.88
C ILE A 433 -78.23 14.72 55.77
N ASP A 434 -77.49 15.59 56.45
CA ASP A 434 -77.98 16.59 57.41
C ASP A 434 -78.91 16.01 58.51
N GLU A 435 -78.81 14.72 58.84
CA GLU A 435 -79.70 14.12 59.84
C GLU A 435 -79.33 14.53 61.27
N GLY A 436 -80.31 14.44 62.16
CA GLY A 436 -80.13 14.94 63.54
C GLY A 436 -80.02 16.47 63.67
N ILE A 437 -79.84 17.23 62.57
CA ILE A 437 -79.89 18.69 62.57
C ILE A 437 -81.35 19.14 62.59
N GLN A 438 -81.78 19.77 63.69
CA GLN A 438 -83.07 20.43 63.75
C GLN A 438 -83.03 21.68 62.84
N GLN A 439 -83.59 21.56 61.64
CA GLN A 439 -83.72 22.63 60.65
C GLN A 439 -84.43 23.84 61.27
N GLY A 440 -83.66 24.86 61.67
CA GLY A 440 -84.22 26.07 62.25
C GLY A 440 -83.25 26.98 62.99
N ASP A 441 -82.30 27.60 62.29
CA ASP A 441 -81.93 29.01 62.50
C ASP A 441 -81.01 29.51 61.38
N ASP A 442 -81.57 29.61 60.18
CA ASP A 442 -80.95 30.36 59.10
C ASP A 442 -81.28 31.85 59.31
N THR A 443 -80.58 32.52 60.23
CA THR A 443 -80.21 33.95 60.12
C THR A 443 -79.29 34.40 61.25
N GLY A 444 -78.14 34.94 60.88
CA GLY A 444 -77.35 35.81 61.74
C GLY A 444 -78.11 37.08 62.18
N ASN A 445 -78.85 36.94 63.30
CA ASN A 445 -79.17 37.94 64.35
C ASN A 445 -80.28 39.00 64.09
N PRO A 446 -80.97 39.54 65.14
CA PRO A 446 -81.86 38.92 66.12
C PRO A 446 -83.28 39.54 66.13
N SER A 447 -84.32 38.76 66.43
CA SER A 447 -85.45 39.28 67.25
C SER A 447 -86.37 38.19 67.81
N PRO A 448 -87.01 38.45 68.97
CA PRO A 448 -87.47 37.42 69.89
C PRO A 448 -88.97 37.17 69.74
N ASP A 449 -89.39 35.94 69.48
CA ASP A 449 -90.56 35.33 70.12
C ASP A 449 -90.62 33.84 69.77
N ASP A 450 -89.93 33.01 70.54
CA ASP A 450 -90.27 31.59 70.61
C ASP A 450 -91.24 31.39 71.78
N THR A 451 -92.53 31.30 71.45
CA THR A 451 -93.52 30.64 72.30
C THR A 451 -94.45 29.74 71.50
N GLY A 452 -93.96 28.57 71.12
CA GLY A 452 -94.61 27.33 71.58
C GLY A 452 -95.53 26.56 70.61
N ASN A 453 -95.13 25.30 70.47
CA ASN A 453 -95.96 24.07 70.51
C ASN A 453 -96.29 23.39 69.16
N PRO A 454 -96.16 22.05 69.06
CA PRO A 454 -96.02 21.29 67.82
C PRO A 454 -97.35 20.66 67.35
N SER A 455 -97.38 20.25 66.08
CA SER A 455 -98.23 19.24 65.40
C SER A 455 -98.29 19.66 63.92
N GLY A 456 -97.93 18.91 62.90
CA GLY A 456 -98.01 17.47 62.64
C GLY A 456 -98.55 17.32 61.20
N ASP A 457 -98.18 16.23 60.52
CA ASP A 457 -98.74 15.74 59.24
C ASP A 457 -98.53 16.60 57.98
N ASP A 458 -98.34 16.07 56.77
CA ASP A 458 -98.22 14.71 56.21
C ASP A 458 -97.89 14.91 54.71
N THR A 459 -97.08 13.99 54.17
CA THR A 459 -96.82 13.56 52.78
C THR A 459 -97.27 14.39 51.56
N GLY A 460 -96.42 14.39 50.53
CA GLY A 460 -96.84 14.76 49.17
C GLY A 460 -95.76 14.69 48.08
N TYR A 461 -95.34 13.48 47.72
CA TYR A 461 -94.50 13.18 46.55
C TYR A 461 -95.16 13.59 45.21
N GLY A 462 -94.35 14.18 44.32
CA GLY A 462 -94.34 13.88 42.89
C GLY A 462 -95.21 14.74 41.95
N MET A 463 -94.55 15.50 41.06
CA MET A 463 -94.48 15.21 39.63
C MET A 463 -93.83 16.37 38.84
N GLY A 464 -92.77 16.03 38.09
CA GLY A 464 -92.64 16.41 36.69
C GLY A 464 -91.65 17.52 36.35
N ASP A 465 -90.50 17.14 35.81
CA ASP A 465 -89.72 18.02 34.95
C ASP A 465 -89.69 17.49 33.51
N GLY A 466 -90.18 18.33 32.61
CA GLY A 466 -90.01 18.22 31.18
C GLY A 466 -89.24 19.45 30.68
N GLY A 467 -88.02 19.20 30.20
CA GLY A 467 -87.49 19.74 28.94
C GLY A 467 -87.20 21.24 28.78
N LEU A 468 -85.96 21.48 28.34
CA LEU A 468 -85.51 22.41 27.27
C LEU A 468 -84.67 23.65 27.66
N LYS A 469 -83.34 23.45 27.52
CA LYS A 469 -82.41 24.12 26.57
C LYS A 469 -81.84 25.54 26.89
N PRO A 470 -80.69 25.89 26.24
CA PRO A 470 -79.50 26.48 26.88
C PRO A 470 -79.31 27.97 26.59
N GLY A 471 -78.39 28.60 27.32
CA GLY A 471 -77.87 29.94 27.04
C GLY A 471 -76.34 29.96 27.07
N GLY A 472 -75.73 30.26 25.93
CA GLY A 472 -74.30 30.53 25.81
C GLY A 472 -73.94 31.97 26.19
N CYS A 473 -72.66 32.20 26.47
CA CYS A 473 -72.06 33.53 26.60
C CYS A 473 -70.79 33.61 25.75
N THR A 474 -70.81 34.50 24.76
CA THR A 474 -69.66 34.94 23.97
C THR A 474 -68.95 36.11 24.67
N GLY A 475 -67.62 36.14 24.63
CA GLY A 475 -66.82 37.30 25.03
C GLY A 475 -65.63 37.49 24.08
N SER A 476 -65.68 38.57 23.29
CA SER A 476 -64.64 39.03 22.36
C SER A 476 -63.56 39.86 23.07
N GLY A 477 -62.31 39.78 22.59
CA GLY A 477 -61.24 40.72 22.94
C GLY A 477 -60.27 40.95 21.77
N THR A 478 -60.45 42.08 21.06
CA THR A 478 -59.53 42.74 20.12
C THR A 478 -58.12 42.90 20.73
N GLY A 479 -56.97 42.82 20.05
CA GLY A 479 -56.58 43.22 18.70
C GLY A 479 -55.36 44.15 18.81
N MET A 480 -54.30 43.97 18.01
CA MET A 480 -53.26 44.99 17.74
C MET A 480 -52.47 44.62 16.48
N SER A 481 -52.46 45.56 15.52
CA SER A 481 -51.69 45.52 14.27
C SER A 481 -50.31 46.13 14.45
N TYR A 482 -49.31 45.64 13.70
CA TYR A 482 -48.26 46.48 13.11
C TYR A 482 -47.83 45.92 11.75
N ALA A 483 -47.85 46.79 10.74
CA ALA A 483 -47.32 46.56 9.40
C ALA A 483 -46.07 47.43 9.21
N LEU A 484 -45.01 46.88 8.59
CA LEU A 484 -43.88 47.68 8.08
C LEU A 484 -43.18 46.96 6.89
N LEU A 485 -43.49 47.45 5.69
CA LEU A 485 -42.62 47.83 4.56
C LEU A 485 -41.43 46.92 4.11
N LEU A 486 -41.58 46.34 2.89
CA LEU A 486 -40.55 45.97 1.89
C LEU A 486 -39.82 47.22 1.28
N PRO A 487 -38.87 47.14 0.30
CA PRO A 487 -37.94 46.08 -0.20
C PRO A 487 -36.47 46.59 -0.41
N LEU A 488 -35.50 45.76 -0.88
CA LEU A 488 -34.51 46.13 -1.95
C LEU A 488 -33.49 45.02 -2.33
N LEU A 489 -33.45 44.78 -3.65
CA LEU A 489 -32.44 44.21 -4.57
C LEU A 489 -30.96 44.02 -4.16
N GLY A 490 -30.36 42.92 -4.63
CA GLY A 490 -29.34 42.99 -5.71
C GLY A 490 -27.92 42.41 -5.52
N LEU A 491 -27.59 41.42 -6.37
CA LEU A 491 -26.27 41.05 -6.96
C LEU A 491 -25.13 40.48 -6.07
N PHE A 492 -24.56 39.31 -6.43
CA PHE A 492 -23.39 39.18 -7.33
C PHE A 492 -22.97 37.73 -7.63
N ARG A 493 -22.62 37.49 -8.90
CA ARG A 493 -21.90 36.34 -9.47
C ARG A 493 -20.38 36.44 -9.25
N LEU A 494 -19.70 35.32 -9.01
CA LEU A 494 -18.29 35.00 -9.39
C LEU A 494 -18.16 33.47 -9.26
N ARG A 495 -17.98 32.60 -10.27
CA ARG A 495 -17.07 32.44 -11.42
C ARG A 495 -15.60 32.15 -11.06
N ARG A 496 -15.28 30.84 -11.06
CA ARG A 496 -14.09 30.09 -11.54
C ARG A 496 -12.71 30.77 -11.47
N ARG A 497 -11.76 30.09 -10.82
CA ARG A 497 -10.36 29.84 -11.21
C ARG A 497 -9.88 28.59 -10.45
N ARG A 498 -8.97 27.76 -10.93
CA ARG A 498 -8.44 27.46 -12.26
C ARG A 498 -7.72 26.13 -12.09
#